data_AF-R5GIQ7-F1
#
_entry.id   AF-R5GIQ7-F1
#
_cell.length_a   1.000
_cell.length_b   1.000
_cell.length_c   1.000
_cell.angle_alpha   90.00
_cell.angle_beta   90.00
_cell.angle_gamma   90.00
#
_symmetry.space_group_name_H-M   'P 1'
#
loop_
_entity.id
_entity.type
_entity.pdbx_description
1 polymer ?
#
loop_
_entity_poly.entity_id
_entity_poly.type
_entity_poly.pdbx_seq_one_letter_code
_entity_poly.pdbx_strand_id
1 'polypeptide(L)'
;MLIIARLISFLLTTPLEVPLRFLFLGAVAGGIPLIFRRAGVRGLTVGNLVLVLSGAAAVLLLAAIPDGVFAPGAGGFFGVTVQFAGGILLAAALVLPGISASHFLCMLGIYDSVMQHVSSLEFIPLLPMAAGVVVGTFMTAKLLEALIQRHQTGTFLVILGFMLASLRELLPQGASAVQLLTGVPCILVGFVPVYYLQSDRKRTRKSHEKI
;
A
#
# COMPACT_ATOMS: atom_id res chain seq x y z
N MET A 1 4.76 27.66 -0.38
CA MET A 1 5.54 26.54 0.19
C MET A 1 5.41 26.47 1.72
N LEU A 2 5.67 27.56 2.47
CA LEU A 2 5.53 27.57 3.95
C LEU A 2 4.10 27.39 4.50
N ILE A 3 3.07 27.83 3.79
CA ILE A 3 1.66 27.65 4.21
C ILE A 3 1.24 26.18 4.13
N ILE A 4 1.71 25.47 3.10
CA ILE A 4 1.47 24.03 2.94
C ILE A 4 2.23 23.26 4.01
N ALA A 5 3.48 23.64 4.32
CA ALA A 5 4.24 23.04 5.41
C ALA A 5 3.56 23.24 6.78
N ARG A 6 3.04 24.44 7.08
CA ARG A 6 2.29 24.69 8.34
C ARG A 6 0.93 24.00 8.37
N LEU A 7 0.24 23.88 7.24
CA LEU A 7 -1.01 23.14 7.14
C LEU A 7 -0.77 21.64 7.36
N ILE A 8 0.31 21.09 6.78
CA ILE A 8 0.75 19.71 6.97
C ILE A 8 1.20 19.48 8.43
N SER A 9 1.99 20.37 9.02
CA SER A 9 2.36 20.27 10.45
C SER A 9 1.15 20.37 11.37
N PHE A 10 0.18 21.25 11.07
CA PHE A 10 -1.07 21.37 11.85
C PHE A 10 -1.96 20.12 11.71
N LEU A 11 -2.06 19.54 10.50
CA LEU A 11 -2.72 18.25 10.23
C LEU A 11 -1.97 17.04 10.84
N LEU A 12 -0.66 17.14 11.06
CA LEU A 12 0.16 16.08 11.68
C LEU A 12 0.20 16.18 13.21
N THR A 13 0.02 17.35 13.82
CA THR A 13 -0.08 17.52 15.29
C THR A 13 -1.47 17.23 15.86
N THR A 14 -2.46 16.94 15.01
CA THR A 14 -3.82 16.55 15.41
C THR A 14 -3.99 15.03 15.35
N PRO A 15 -5.01 14.43 16.01
CA PRO A 15 -5.31 13.00 15.98
C PRO A 15 -5.90 12.55 14.61
N LEU A 16 -5.28 12.99 13.51
CA LEU A 16 -5.70 12.80 12.12
C LEU A 16 -5.08 11.55 11.46
N GLU A 17 -4.10 10.91 12.10
CA GLU A 17 -3.60 9.60 11.63
C GLU A 17 -4.73 8.56 11.54
N VAL A 18 -5.64 8.57 12.52
CA VAL A 18 -6.70 7.58 12.64
C VAL A 18 -7.75 7.76 11.53
N PRO A 19 -8.31 8.96 11.29
CA PRO A 19 -9.17 9.23 10.13
C PRO A 19 -8.55 8.89 8.78
N LEU A 20 -7.25 9.16 8.60
CA LEU A 20 -6.55 8.88 7.34
C LEU A 20 -6.39 7.37 7.10
N ARG A 21 -6.06 6.60 8.15
CA ARG A 21 -6.03 5.12 8.09
C ARG A 21 -7.42 4.57 7.74
N PHE A 22 -8.49 5.13 8.32
CA PHE A 22 -9.86 4.76 7.98
C PHE A 22 -10.26 5.12 6.54
N LEU A 23 -9.81 6.26 6.01
CA LEU A 23 -10.00 6.63 4.60
C LEU A 23 -9.33 5.62 3.67
N PHE A 24 -8.07 5.26 3.94
CA PHE A 24 -7.36 4.25 3.15
C PHE A 24 -8.02 2.88 3.28
N LEU A 25 -8.46 2.49 4.48
CA LEU A 25 -9.20 1.24 4.70
C LEU A 25 -10.44 1.17 3.78
N GLY A 26 -11.21 2.26 3.70
CA GLY A 26 -12.36 2.36 2.79
C GLY A 26 -11.97 2.28 1.32
N ALA A 27 -10.90 2.95 0.91
CA ALA A 27 -10.42 2.93 -0.48
C ALA A 27 -9.92 1.54 -0.92
N VAL A 28 -9.14 0.85 -0.07
CA VAL A 28 -8.66 -0.51 -0.35
C VAL A 28 -9.83 -1.49 -0.35
N ALA A 29 -10.75 -1.38 0.60
CA ALA A 29 -11.98 -2.17 0.63
C ALA A 29 -12.85 -1.97 -0.63
N GLY A 30 -12.94 -0.74 -1.14
CA GLY A 30 -13.61 -0.42 -2.40
C GLY A 30 -12.93 -1.04 -3.63
N GLY A 31 -11.63 -1.35 -3.55
CA GLY A 31 -10.86 -2.05 -4.58
C GLY A 31 -11.10 -3.56 -4.64
N ILE A 32 -11.43 -4.19 -3.50
CA ILE A 32 -11.58 -5.65 -3.37
C ILE A 32 -12.57 -6.25 -4.39
N PRO A 33 -13.79 -5.71 -4.56
CA PRO A 33 -14.75 -6.28 -5.51
C PRO A 33 -14.27 -6.28 -6.96
N LEU A 34 -13.46 -5.29 -7.36
CA LEU A 34 -12.89 -5.22 -8.71
C LEU A 34 -11.85 -6.31 -8.93
N ILE A 35 -10.92 -6.47 -7.98
CA ILE A 35 -9.84 -7.46 -8.09
C ILE A 35 -10.42 -8.88 -8.06
N PHE A 36 -11.38 -9.16 -7.17
CA PHE A 36 -12.07 -10.44 -7.12
C PHE A 36 -12.79 -10.76 -8.44
N ARG A 37 -13.47 -9.77 -9.05
CA ARG A 37 -14.09 -9.94 -10.37
C ARG A 37 -13.08 -10.15 -11.50
N ARG A 38 -11.93 -9.46 -11.45
CA ARG A 38 -10.85 -9.60 -12.45
C ARG A 38 -10.11 -10.93 -12.35
N ALA A 39 -10.04 -11.53 -11.16
CA ALA A 39 -9.56 -12.89 -10.97
C ALA A 39 -10.44 -13.91 -11.73
N GLY A 40 -11.72 -13.56 -12.00
CA GLY A 40 -12.62 -14.37 -12.84
C GLY A 40 -13.07 -15.66 -12.16
N VAL A 41 -12.94 -15.75 -10.84
CA VAL A 41 -13.16 -16.99 -10.10
C VAL A 41 -14.64 -17.16 -9.78
N ARG A 42 -15.21 -18.33 -10.11
CA ARG A 42 -16.61 -18.67 -9.79
C ARG A 42 -16.79 -19.16 -8.35
N GLY A 43 -15.71 -19.50 -7.64
CA GLY A 43 -15.73 -19.96 -6.24
C GLY A 43 -14.33 -20.12 -5.62
N LEU A 44 -14.27 -20.16 -4.29
CA LEU A 44 -13.02 -20.35 -3.53
C LEU A 44 -12.65 -21.84 -3.48
N THR A 45 -12.01 -22.34 -4.53
CA THR A 45 -11.36 -23.67 -4.51
C THR A 45 -10.14 -23.63 -3.58
N VAL A 46 -9.75 -24.77 -3.00
CA VAL A 46 -8.58 -24.91 -2.11
C VAL A 46 -7.31 -24.29 -2.72
N GLY A 47 -7.06 -24.50 -4.02
CA GLY A 47 -5.92 -23.88 -4.72
C GLY A 47 -5.98 -22.35 -4.77
N ASN A 48 -7.18 -21.76 -4.91
CA ASN A 48 -7.35 -20.31 -4.92
C ASN A 48 -7.17 -19.72 -3.52
N LEU A 49 -7.59 -20.46 -2.49
CA LEU A 49 -7.37 -20.06 -1.10
C LEU A 49 -5.88 -20.03 -0.76
N VAL A 50 -5.11 -21.02 -1.20
CA VAL A 50 -3.65 -21.04 -1.02
C VAL A 50 -2.99 -19.81 -1.62
N LEU A 51 -3.42 -19.37 -2.81
CA LEU A 51 -2.89 -18.17 -3.47
C LEU A 51 -3.23 -16.87 -2.73
N VAL A 52 -4.45 -16.78 -2.18
CA VAL A 52 -4.83 -15.65 -1.32
C VAL A 52 -4.01 -15.67 -0.04
N LEU A 53 -3.86 -16.82 0.59
CA LEU A 53 -3.06 -16.98 1.81
C LEU A 53 -1.58 -16.69 1.57
N SER A 54 -1.02 -17.03 0.42
CA SER A 54 0.39 -16.71 0.10
C SER A 54 0.61 -15.21 -0.01
N GLY A 55 -0.33 -14.46 -0.59
CA GLY A 55 -0.26 -13.00 -0.64
C GLY A 55 -0.39 -12.38 0.76
N ALA A 56 -1.31 -12.88 1.57
CA ALA A 56 -1.47 -12.43 2.95
C ALA A 56 -0.24 -12.75 3.82
N ALA A 57 0.33 -13.94 3.67
CA ALA A 57 1.54 -14.36 4.38
C ALA A 57 2.74 -13.48 4.02
N ALA A 58 2.89 -13.07 2.75
CA ALA A 58 3.96 -12.19 2.34
C ALA A 58 3.93 -10.83 3.08
N VAL A 59 2.74 -10.24 3.26
CA VAL A 59 2.56 -9.01 4.06
C VAL A 59 2.90 -9.27 5.52
N LEU A 60 2.35 -10.33 6.12
CA LEU A 60 2.58 -10.64 7.53
C LEU A 60 4.04 -10.95 7.86
N LEU A 61 4.75 -11.61 6.94
CA LEU A 61 6.19 -11.87 7.08
C LEU A 61 6.98 -10.56 7.01
N LEU A 62 6.58 -9.65 6.13
CA LEU A 62 7.18 -8.33 6.07
C LEU A 62 6.90 -7.52 7.35
N ALA A 63 5.69 -7.63 7.90
CA ALA A 63 5.28 -6.99 9.16
C ALA A 63 6.05 -7.51 10.38
N ALA A 64 6.59 -8.73 10.28
CA ALA A 64 7.37 -9.35 11.33
C ALA A 64 8.86 -8.96 11.30
N ILE A 65 9.30 -8.21 10.27
CA ILE A 65 10.68 -7.70 10.21
C ILE A 65 10.85 -6.64 11.32
N PRO A 66 11.96 -6.67 12.09
CA PRO A 66 12.21 -5.66 13.11
C PRO A 66 12.22 -4.25 12.52
N ASP A 67 11.59 -3.32 13.25
CA ASP A 67 11.51 -1.92 12.87
C ASP A 67 12.90 -1.30 12.71
N GLY A 68 13.07 -0.44 11.69
CA GLY A 68 14.29 0.35 11.52
C GLY A 68 15.46 -0.38 10.87
N VAL A 69 15.32 -1.66 10.49
CA VAL A 69 16.36 -2.40 9.74
C VAL A 69 16.73 -1.70 8.43
N PHE A 70 15.77 -1.03 7.81
CA PHE A 70 15.92 -0.31 6.54
C PHE A 70 16.18 1.19 6.70
N ALA A 71 16.51 1.65 7.92
CA ALA A 71 16.62 3.07 8.21
C ALA A 71 17.70 3.77 7.38
N PRO A 72 17.41 4.97 6.82
CA PRO A 72 18.42 5.80 6.17
C PRO A 72 19.56 6.17 7.11
N GLY A 73 20.79 6.14 6.59
CA GLY A 73 21.97 6.55 7.34
C GLY A 73 22.59 5.45 8.21
N ALA A 74 22.14 4.19 8.08
CA ALA A 74 22.88 3.05 8.61
C ALA A 74 24.29 2.99 7.98
N GLY A 75 25.32 3.24 8.79
CA GLY A 75 26.71 3.28 8.32
C GLY A 75 27.20 1.93 7.79
N GLY A 76 28.13 1.97 6.82
CA GLY A 76 28.80 0.80 6.25
C GLY A 76 28.13 0.22 4.99
N PHE A 77 28.88 -0.62 4.25
CA PHE A 77 28.41 -1.24 2.99
C PHE A 77 27.16 -2.11 3.18
N PHE A 78 27.08 -2.80 4.32
CA PHE A 78 25.92 -3.62 4.66
C PHE A 78 24.66 -2.76 4.87
N GLY A 79 24.77 -1.63 5.57
CA GLY A 79 23.67 -0.69 5.79
C GLY A 79 23.13 -0.11 4.48
N VAL A 80 24.02 0.31 3.58
CA VAL A 80 23.64 0.82 2.24
C VAL A 80 22.90 -0.24 1.43
N THR A 81 23.36 -1.50 1.46
CA THR A 81 22.74 -2.60 0.71
C THR A 81 21.35 -2.94 1.26
N VAL A 82 21.22 -3.02 2.58
CA VAL A 82 19.93 -3.27 3.25
C VAL A 82 18.97 -2.12 2.95
N GLN A 83 19.42 -0.87 3.04
CA GLN A 83 18.60 0.30 2.73
C GLN A 83 18.15 0.30 1.25
N PHE A 84 19.02 -0.07 0.32
CA PHE A 84 18.66 -0.25 -1.09
C PHE A 84 17.58 -1.32 -1.27
N ALA A 85 17.69 -2.46 -0.58
CA ALA A 85 16.66 -3.50 -0.57
C ALA A 85 15.32 -2.98 0.01
N GLY A 86 15.36 -2.16 1.07
CA GLY A 86 14.19 -1.47 1.61
C GLY A 86 13.52 -0.55 0.57
N GLY A 87 14.32 0.14 -0.25
CA GLY A 87 13.83 0.92 -1.39
C GLY A 87 13.13 0.05 -2.45
N ILE A 88 13.65 -1.14 -2.76
CA ILE A 88 12.99 -2.08 -3.67
C ILE A 88 11.65 -2.56 -3.10
N LEU A 89 11.59 -2.89 -1.81
CA LEU A 89 10.35 -3.29 -1.13
C LEU A 89 9.32 -2.16 -1.15
N LEU A 90 9.75 -0.93 -0.90
CA LEU A 90 8.90 0.25 -1.00
C LEU A 90 8.37 0.45 -2.43
N ALA A 91 9.19 0.21 -3.45
CA ALA A 91 8.74 0.23 -4.84
C ALA A 91 7.69 -0.85 -5.12
N ALA A 92 7.83 -2.03 -4.52
CA ALA A 92 6.84 -3.08 -4.66
C ALA A 92 5.49 -2.64 -4.07
N ALA A 93 5.50 -2.00 -2.90
CA ALA A 93 4.32 -1.41 -2.27
C ALA A 93 3.69 -0.29 -3.12
N LEU A 94 4.49 0.50 -3.84
CA LEU A 94 4.00 1.55 -4.75
C LEU A 94 3.30 0.98 -5.99
N VAL A 95 3.79 -0.14 -6.52
CA VAL A 95 3.25 -0.77 -7.74
C VAL A 95 2.05 -1.67 -7.42
N LEU A 96 2.06 -2.34 -6.28
CA LEU A 96 0.97 -3.22 -5.84
C LEU A 96 -0.29 -2.40 -5.48
N PRO A 97 -1.46 -2.75 -6.03
CA PRO A 97 -2.68 -2.00 -5.75
C PRO A 97 -3.16 -2.25 -4.32
N GLY A 98 -3.51 -1.17 -3.63
CA GLY A 98 -4.11 -1.24 -2.30
C GLY A 98 -3.12 -1.08 -1.13
N ILE A 99 -1.84 -0.83 -1.40
CA ILE A 99 -0.85 -0.50 -0.36
C ILE A 99 -0.44 0.96 -0.52
N SER A 100 -0.55 1.74 0.55
CA SER A 100 -0.05 3.12 0.59
C SER A 100 1.43 3.12 0.96
N ALA A 101 2.28 3.76 0.15
CA ALA A 101 3.71 3.83 0.41
C ALA A 101 4.05 4.48 1.77
N SER A 102 3.30 5.51 2.17
CA SER A 102 3.49 6.14 3.48
C SER A 102 3.16 5.19 4.63
N HIS A 103 2.08 4.41 4.50
CA HIS A 103 1.72 3.39 5.49
C HIS A 103 2.77 2.29 5.55
N PHE A 104 3.28 1.88 4.40
CA PHE A 104 4.35 0.89 4.29
C PHE A 104 5.64 1.36 4.98
N LEU A 105 6.01 2.64 4.84
CA LEU A 105 7.14 3.22 5.59
C LEU A 105 6.91 3.21 7.10
N CYS A 106 5.68 3.46 7.56
CA CYS A 106 5.33 3.36 8.98
C CYS A 106 5.43 1.91 9.48
N MET A 107 4.96 0.95 8.69
CA MET A 107 5.03 -0.48 8.96
C MET A 107 6.48 -1.00 9.04
N LEU A 108 7.39 -0.42 8.25
CA LEU A 108 8.82 -0.73 8.33
C LEU A 108 9.54 0.01 9.48
N GLY A 109 8.84 0.88 10.22
CA GLY A 109 9.41 1.68 11.31
C GLY A 109 10.41 2.75 10.86
N ILE A 110 10.43 3.11 9.57
CA ILE A 110 11.40 4.07 9.00
C ILE A 110 10.78 5.40 8.60
N TYR A 111 9.46 5.56 8.73
CA TYR A 111 8.76 6.78 8.33
C TYR A 111 9.35 8.04 8.96
N ASP A 112 9.52 8.06 10.28
CA ASP A 112 10.03 9.23 11.00
C ASP A 112 11.46 9.57 10.58
N SER A 113 12.31 8.54 10.43
CA SER A 113 13.69 8.72 9.98
C SER A 113 13.74 9.30 8.57
N VAL A 114 12.92 8.80 7.64
CA VAL A 114 12.84 9.33 6.27
C VAL A 114 12.33 10.77 6.27
N MET A 115 11.27 11.07 7.02
CA MET A 115 10.69 12.41 7.12
C MET A 115 11.65 13.41 7.78
N GLN A 116 12.43 12.97 8.76
CA GLN A 116 13.47 13.78 9.38
C GLN A 116 14.52 14.23 8.35
N HIS A 117 15.08 13.29 7.58
CA HIS A 117 16.07 13.59 6.55
C HIS A 117 15.52 14.46 5.42
N VAL A 118 14.24 14.27 5.04
CA VAL A 118 13.57 15.13 4.06
C VAL A 118 13.40 16.55 4.61
N SER A 119 13.03 16.68 5.88
CA SER A 119 12.79 17.98 6.54
C SER A 119 14.09 18.75 6.80
N SER A 120 15.19 18.04 7.09
CA SER A 120 16.53 18.63 7.22
C SER A 120 17.22 18.91 5.88
N LEU A 121 16.58 18.58 4.74
CA LEU A 121 17.14 18.66 3.39
C LEU A 121 18.44 17.83 3.21
N GLU A 122 18.60 16.78 4.02
CA GLU A 122 19.73 15.87 3.97
C GLU A 122 19.40 14.68 3.06
N PHE A 123 19.61 14.87 1.76
CA PHE A 123 19.29 13.84 0.76
C PHE A 123 20.35 12.74 0.63
N ILE A 124 21.58 12.97 1.11
CA ILE A 124 22.69 12.01 0.97
C ILE A 124 22.33 10.66 1.61
N PRO A 125 21.82 10.59 2.85
CA PRO A 125 21.43 9.33 3.47
C PRO A 125 20.24 8.66 2.77
N LEU A 126 19.44 9.39 1.98
CA LEU A 126 18.28 8.85 1.26
C LEU A 126 18.63 8.26 -0.10
N LEU A 127 19.80 8.57 -0.67
CA LEU A 127 20.21 8.13 -2.01
C LEU A 127 20.12 6.62 -2.24
N PRO A 128 20.60 5.75 -1.33
CA PRO A 128 20.51 4.29 -1.55
C PRO A 128 19.06 3.81 -1.63
N MET A 129 18.20 4.32 -0.76
CA MET A 129 16.77 4.00 -0.78
C MET A 129 16.10 4.52 -2.05
N ALA A 130 16.38 5.77 -2.44
CA ALA A 130 15.83 6.37 -3.66
C ALA A 130 16.25 5.58 -4.92
N ALA A 131 17.51 5.17 -5.01
CA ALA A 131 17.99 4.30 -6.08
C ALA A 131 17.26 2.95 -6.08
N GLY A 132 17.07 2.34 -4.90
CA GLY A 132 16.29 1.13 -4.72
C GLY A 132 14.84 1.28 -5.18
N VAL A 133 14.20 2.43 -4.89
CA VAL A 133 12.84 2.73 -5.33
C VAL A 133 12.75 2.78 -6.85
N VAL A 134 13.67 3.49 -7.50
CA VAL A 134 13.70 3.62 -8.96
C VAL A 134 13.87 2.25 -9.61
N VAL A 135 14.92 1.51 -9.22
CA VAL A 135 15.20 0.18 -9.77
C VAL A 135 14.05 -0.79 -9.47
N GLY A 136 13.59 -0.82 -8.22
CA GLY A 136 12.50 -1.68 -7.78
C GLY A 136 11.18 -1.40 -8.48
N THR A 137 10.91 -0.16 -8.88
CA THR A 137 9.67 0.20 -9.59
C THR A 137 9.66 -0.45 -10.97
N PHE A 138 10.75 -0.32 -11.73
CA PHE A 138 10.86 -0.95 -13.05
C PHE A 138 10.83 -2.48 -12.94
N MET A 139 11.55 -3.05 -11.96
CA MET A 139 11.57 -4.50 -11.74
C MET A 139 10.19 -5.04 -11.35
N THR A 140 9.52 -4.41 -10.39
CA THR A 140 8.21 -4.86 -9.92
C THR A 140 7.15 -4.66 -10.99
N ALA A 141 7.15 -3.53 -11.72
CA ALA A 141 6.20 -3.31 -12.80
C ALA A 141 6.32 -4.39 -13.89
N LYS A 142 7.53 -4.71 -14.34
CA LYS A 142 7.76 -5.78 -15.33
C LYS A 142 7.40 -7.16 -14.80
N LEU A 143 7.77 -7.47 -13.56
CA LEU A 143 7.44 -8.75 -12.94
C LEU A 143 5.93 -8.92 -12.81
N LEU A 144 5.24 -7.90 -12.32
CA LEU A 144 3.79 -7.90 -12.16
C LEU A 144 3.08 -8.03 -13.51
N GLU A 145 3.53 -7.30 -14.52
CA GLU A 145 3.01 -7.41 -15.89
C GLU A 145 3.18 -8.84 -16.43
N ALA A 146 4.38 -9.42 -16.31
CA ALA A 146 4.66 -10.78 -16.76
C ALA A 146 3.80 -11.83 -16.03
N LEU A 147 3.61 -11.66 -14.72
CA LEU A 147 2.76 -12.53 -13.90
C LEU A 147 1.29 -12.41 -14.28
N ILE A 148 0.78 -11.20 -14.51
CA ILE A 148 -0.60 -11.00 -14.96
C ILE A 148 -0.82 -11.62 -16.35
N GLN A 149 0.14 -11.50 -17.27
CA GLN A 149 0.03 -12.07 -18.61
C GLN A 149 0.04 -13.61 -18.61
N ARG A 150 0.89 -14.25 -17.78
CA ARG A 150 1.00 -15.71 -17.72
C ARG A 150 -0.04 -16.36 -16.80
N HIS A 151 -0.32 -15.74 -15.66
CA HIS A 151 -1.15 -16.28 -14.58
C HIS A 151 -2.11 -15.21 -14.07
N GLN A 152 -3.00 -14.73 -14.93
CA GLN A 152 -3.95 -13.66 -14.63
C GLN A 152 -4.75 -13.92 -13.34
N THR A 153 -5.43 -15.07 -13.28
CA THR A 153 -6.26 -15.44 -12.11
C THR A 153 -5.43 -15.56 -10.84
N GLY A 154 -4.29 -16.25 -10.90
CA GLY A 154 -3.45 -16.47 -9.72
C GLY A 154 -2.86 -15.17 -9.18
N THR A 155 -2.39 -14.29 -10.06
CA THR A 155 -1.82 -13.00 -9.67
C THR A 155 -2.86 -12.10 -9.01
N PHE A 156 -4.08 -12.04 -9.54
CA PHE A 156 -5.16 -11.29 -8.90
C PHE A 156 -5.57 -11.87 -7.54
N LEU A 157 -5.50 -13.20 -7.35
CA LEU A 157 -5.75 -13.82 -6.05
C LEU A 157 -4.65 -13.51 -5.03
N VAL A 158 -3.38 -13.50 -5.45
CA VAL A 158 -2.26 -13.07 -4.60
C VAL A 158 -2.42 -11.61 -4.20
N ILE A 159 -2.69 -10.72 -5.16
CA ILE A 159 -2.99 -9.30 -4.90
C ILE A 159 -4.16 -9.15 -3.92
N LEU A 160 -5.21 -9.94 -4.09
CA LEU A 160 -6.35 -9.95 -3.18
C LEU A 160 -5.93 -10.31 -1.75
N GLY A 161 -5.06 -11.32 -1.60
CA GLY A 161 -4.44 -11.68 -0.32
C GLY A 161 -3.64 -10.53 0.30
N PHE A 162 -2.81 -9.87 -0.50
CA PHE A 162 -2.07 -8.67 -0.09
C PHE A 162 -3.02 -7.58 0.43
N MET A 163 -4.06 -7.23 -0.34
CA MET A 163 -5.04 -6.21 0.05
C MET A 163 -5.73 -6.58 1.37
N LEU A 164 -6.16 -7.84 1.53
CA LEU A 164 -6.84 -8.30 2.75
C LEU A 164 -5.93 -8.24 3.98
N ALA A 165 -4.65 -8.61 3.85
CA ALA A 165 -3.69 -8.49 4.95
C ALA A 165 -3.41 -7.03 5.30
N SER A 166 -3.24 -6.15 4.31
CA SER A 166 -3.07 -4.72 4.55
C SER A 166 -4.29 -4.09 5.22
N LEU A 167 -5.52 -4.53 4.90
CA LEU A 167 -6.72 -4.09 5.63
C LEU A 167 -6.61 -4.36 7.14
N ARG A 168 -6.06 -5.53 7.52
CA ARG A 168 -5.87 -5.89 8.93
C ARG A 168 -4.87 -4.97 9.63
N GLU A 169 -3.80 -4.58 8.95
CA GLU A 169 -2.80 -3.65 9.51
C GLU A 169 -3.35 -2.22 9.62
N LEU A 170 -4.20 -1.82 8.68
CA LEU A 170 -4.85 -0.50 8.69
C LEU A 170 -5.92 -0.39 9.79
N LEU A 171 -6.39 -1.50 10.37
CA LEU A 171 -7.35 -1.46 11.46
C LEU A 171 -6.68 -0.89 12.72
N PRO A 172 -7.16 0.25 13.25
CA PRO A 172 -6.59 0.82 14.46
C PRO A 172 -6.94 -0.08 15.66
N GLN A 173 -5.94 -0.80 16.17
CA GLN A 173 -6.08 -1.64 17.35
C GLN A 173 -6.14 -0.72 18.58
N GLY A 174 -7.31 -0.65 19.24
CA GLY A 174 -7.52 0.23 20.40
C GLY A 174 -8.07 1.62 20.09
N ALA A 175 -8.76 1.81 18.95
CA ALA A 175 -9.40 3.10 18.64
C ALA A 175 -10.44 3.50 19.71
N SER A 176 -10.36 4.74 20.18
CA SER A 176 -11.34 5.30 21.10
C SER A 176 -12.70 5.50 20.43
N ALA A 177 -13.79 5.56 21.21
CA ALA A 177 -15.14 5.74 20.67
C ALA A 177 -15.27 6.99 19.77
N VAL A 178 -14.53 8.06 20.09
CA VAL A 178 -14.46 9.30 19.29
C VAL A 178 -13.76 9.08 17.95
N GLN A 179 -12.69 8.28 17.93
CA GLN A 179 -11.96 7.91 16.71
C GLN A 179 -12.76 7.00 15.78
N LEU A 180 -13.60 6.13 16.35
CA LEU A 180 -14.54 5.32 15.55
C LEU A 180 -15.64 6.20 14.94
N LEU A 181 -16.15 7.17 15.70
CA LEU A 181 -17.20 8.09 15.23
C LEU A 181 -16.73 8.97 14.05
N THR A 182 -15.46 9.39 14.05
CA THR A 182 -14.84 10.12 12.93
C THR A 182 -14.34 9.19 11.82
N GLY A 183 -13.97 7.94 12.15
CA GLY A 183 -13.47 6.96 11.20
C GLY A 183 -14.51 6.42 10.22
N VAL A 184 -15.72 6.13 10.69
CA VAL A 184 -16.81 5.59 9.85
C VAL A 184 -17.13 6.47 8.63
N PRO A 185 -17.33 7.80 8.75
CA PRO A 185 -17.55 8.64 7.58
C PRO A 185 -16.33 8.67 6.64
N CYS A 186 -15.10 8.62 7.17
CA CYS A 186 -13.89 8.51 6.34
C CYS A 186 -13.84 7.21 5.53
N ILE A 187 -14.25 6.07 6.10
CA ILE A 187 -14.37 4.80 5.35
C ILE A 187 -15.32 4.97 4.18
N LEU A 188 -16.49 5.58 4.41
CA LEU A 188 -17.49 5.79 3.35
C LEU A 188 -16.96 6.71 2.25
N VAL A 189 -16.29 7.80 2.63
CA VAL A 189 -15.65 8.73 1.69
C VAL A 189 -14.53 8.04 0.89
N GLY A 190 -13.79 7.11 1.48
CA GLY A 190 -12.77 6.33 0.76
C GLY A 190 -13.38 5.27 -0.16
N PHE A 191 -14.45 4.61 0.28
CA PHE A 191 -15.07 3.49 -0.42
C PHE A 191 -15.93 3.93 -1.62
N VAL A 192 -16.82 4.91 -1.42
CA VAL A 192 -17.86 5.28 -2.39
C VAL A 192 -17.28 5.74 -3.73
N PRO A 193 -16.30 6.67 -3.80
CA PRO A 193 -15.72 7.10 -5.07
C PRO A 193 -15.04 5.95 -5.80
N VAL A 194 -14.25 5.14 -5.08
CA VAL A 194 -13.53 4.00 -5.65
C VAL A 194 -14.51 2.98 -6.22
N TYR A 195 -15.56 2.64 -5.47
CA TYR A 195 -16.60 1.72 -5.93
C TYR A 195 -17.38 2.28 -7.14
N TYR A 196 -17.71 3.57 -7.14
CA TYR A 196 -18.50 4.19 -8.21
C TYR A 196 -17.69 4.35 -9.51
N LEU A 197 -16.42 4.80 -9.43
CA LEU A 197 -15.49 4.84 -10.56
C LEU A 197 -15.33 3.47 -11.23
N GLN A 198 -15.34 2.40 -10.44
CA GLN A 198 -15.30 1.03 -10.96
C GLN A 198 -16.62 0.58 -11.60
N SER A 199 -17.75 1.05 -11.08
CA SER A 199 -19.07 0.78 -11.62
C SER A 199 -19.33 1.52 -12.94
N ASP A 200 -18.75 2.69 -13.14
CA ASP A 200 -19.00 3.48 -14.35
C ASP A 200 -18.13 3.04 -15.54
N ARG A 201 -16.90 2.55 -15.28
CA ARG A 201 -16.04 1.91 -16.29
C ARG A 201 -16.65 0.62 -16.89
N LYS A 202 -17.66 0.05 -16.23
CA LYS A 202 -18.51 -1.04 -16.76
C LYS A 202 -19.51 -0.55 -17.81
N ARG A 203 -20.01 0.69 -17.72
CA ARG A 203 -21.01 1.25 -18.65
C ARG A 203 -20.38 1.59 -20.00
N THR A 204 -19.17 2.16 -19.99
CA THR A 204 -18.45 2.53 -21.21
C THR A 204 -17.96 1.32 -22.02
N ARG A 205 -17.46 0.25 -21.38
CA ARG A 205 -16.98 -0.94 -22.11
C ARG A 205 -18.11 -1.75 -22.77
N LYS A 206 -19.29 -1.83 -22.14
CA LYS A 206 -20.47 -2.49 -22.73
C LYS A 206 -21.07 -1.71 -23.92
N SER A 207 -20.80 -0.42 -24.03
CA SER A 207 -21.26 0.42 -25.13
C SER A 207 -20.41 0.27 -26.39
N HIS A 208 -19.11 -0.05 -26.25
CA HIS A 208 -18.20 -0.26 -27.39
C HIS A 208 -18.22 -1.68 -27.95
N GLU A 209 -18.71 -2.68 -27.19
CA GLU A 209 -18.87 -4.07 -27.67
C GLU A 209 -20.21 -4.28 -28.41
N LYS A 210 -21.02 -3.23 -28.54
CA LYS A 210 -22.34 -3.23 -29.20
C LYS A 210 -22.39 -2.39 -30.49
N ILE A 211 -21.25 -1.86 -30.94
CA ILE A 211 -21.13 -1.07 -32.18
C ILE A 211 -20.36 -1.89 -33.21
#